data_AF-A0A6J8B0Q4-F1
#
_entry.id   AF-A0A6J8B0Q4-F1
#
_cell.length_a   1.000
_cell.length_b   1.000
_cell.length_c   1.000
_cell.angle_alpha   90.00
_cell.angle_beta   90.00
_cell.angle_gamma   90.00
#
_symmetry.space_group_name_H-M   'P 1'
#
loop_
_entity.id
_entity.type
_entity.pdbx_description
1 polymer ?
#
loop_
_entity_poly.entity_id
_entity_poly.type
_entity_poly.pdbx_seq_one_letter_code
_entity_poly.pdbx_strand_id
1 'polypeptide(L)'
;MYFCQEKTSESLQCPPNIRRSDIEVGAEYRTLESMLNRCQSINWFPTQIMFNQFIHEKGIAFKLQLMEAKWYKTCRNKYTEMKIERHENIKRKIESGREETSGKITRQSIGCSTLTMPHDCFFCGESSGELHKVATFGIDSNVRKYALEVKDTVRLAKLSAGDMIS
;
A
#
# COMPACT_ATOMS: atom_id res chain seq x y z
N MET A 1 16.24 20.00 -8.11
CA MET A 1 15.82 18.64 -8.51
C MET A 1 14.55 18.25 -7.75
N TYR A 2 13.67 17.41 -8.30
CA TYR A 2 12.48 16.91 -7.60
C TYR A 2 12.64 15.46 -7.20
N PHE A 3 12.35 15.12 -5.95
CA PHE A 3 12.38 13.73 -5.49
C PHE A 3 11.25 12.90 -6.11
N CYS A 4 10.04 13.47 -6.17
CA CYS A 4 8.90 12.85 -6.84
C CYS A 4 8.59 13.58 -8.14
N GLN A 5 8.40 12.80 -9.20
CA GLN A 5 8.19 13.32 -10.56
C GLN A 5 6.71 13.56 -10.89
N GLU A 6 5.81 13.08 -10.02
CA GLU A 6 4.38 13.37 -10.08
C GLU A 6 4.16 14.87 -9.88
N LYS A 7 3.58 15.55 -10.89
CA LYS A 7 3.14 16.94 -10.74
C LYS A 7 1.86 16.97 -9.93
N THR A 8 1.86 17.71 -8.84
CA THR A 8 0.65 17.98 -8.05
C THR A 8 0.43 19.49 -7.95
N SER A 9 -0.77 19.90 -7.57
CA SER A 9 -1.09 21.30 -7.30
C SER A 9 -0.55 21.79 -5.95
N GLU A 10 0.17 20.93 -5.21
CA GLU A 10 0.69 21.26 -3.88
C GLU A 10 1.96 22.11 -3.96
N SER A 11 2.20 22.92 -2.93
CA SER A 11 3.47 23.63 -2.82
C SER A 11 4.62 22.65 -2.54
N LEU A 12 5.70 22.80 -3.29
CA LEU A 12 6.95 22.07 -3.06
C LEU A 12 7.59 22.48 -1.73
N GLN A 13 7.94 21.49 -0.93
CA GLN A 13 8.73 21.68 0.28
C GLN A 13 10.23 21.55 -0.03
N CYS A 14 11.01 22.43 0.56
CA CYS A 14 12.46 22.46 0.46
C CYS A 14 13.02 22.28 1.87
N PRO A 15 13.59 21.11 2.22
CA PRO A 15 14.12 20.84 3.56
C PRO A 15 15.17 21.86 4.04
N PRO A 16 16.10 22.33 3.19
CA PRO A 16 17.04 23.38 3.58
C PRO A 16 16.39 24.71 4.01
N ASN A 17 15.13 24.97 3.62
CA ASN A 17 14.43 26.21 3.96
C ASN A 17 13.69 26.14 5.30
N ILE A 18 13.73 24.99 6.00
CA ILE A 18 13.13 24.87 7.33
C ILE A 18 14.09 25.54 8.32
N ARG A 19 13.80 26.81 8.64
CA ARG A 19 14.57 27.70 9.53
C ARG A 19 14.49 27.30 11.02
N ARG A 20 14.55 26.01 11.31
CA ARG A 20 14.53 25.47 12.67
C ARG A 20 15.96 25.28 13.14
N SER A 21 16.40 26.11 14.08
CA SER A 21 17.75 26.07 14.65
C SER A 21 18.04 24.78 15.44
N ASP A 22 16.99 24.04 15.81
CA ASP A 22 17.04 22.75 16.50
C ASP A 22 17.35 21.56 15.57
N ILE A 23 17.33 21.74 14.25
CA ILE A 23 17.52 20.66 13.28
C ILE A 23 18.81 20.83 12.52
N GLU A 24 19.66 19.81 12.60
CA GLU A 24 20.88 19.73 11.82
C GLU A 24 20.58 19.78 10.31
N VAL A 25 21.33 20.60 9.57
CA VAL A 25 21.17 20.74 8.13
C VAL A 25 21.25 19.36 7.46
N GLY A 26 20.25 19.06 6.62
CA GLY A 26 20.17 17.79 5.90
C GLY A 26 19.62 16.61 6.71
N ALA A 27 19.15 16.80 7.95
CA ALA A 27 18.52 15.72 8.74
C ALA A 27 17.36 15.06 8.00
N GLU A 28 16.50 15.84 7.32
CA GLU A 28 15.37 15.29 6.56
C GLU A 28 15.83 14.44 5.36
N TYR A 29 16.94 14.81 4.71
CA TYR A 29 17.51 14.00 3.64
C TYR A 29 18.07 12.69 4.18
N ARG A 30 18.72 12.70 5.36
CA ARG A 30 19.19 11.48 6.04
C ARG A 30 18.04 10.57 6.44
N THR A 31 16.96 11.14 6.98
CA THR A 31 15.75 10.36 7.28
C THR A 31 15.17 9.76 6.01
N LEU A 32 15.09 10.53 4.92
CA LEU A 32 14.58 10.02 3.64
C LEU A 32 15.47 8.92 3.07
N GLU A 33 16.79 9.07 3.11
CA GLU A 33 17.75 8.03 2.70
C GLU A 33 17.55 6.74 3.49
N SER A 34 17.41 6.82 4.82
CA SER A 34 17.12 5.64 5.65
C SER A 34 15.83 4.92 5.22
N MET A 35 14.76 5.67 4.97
CA MET A 35 13.50 5.11 4.48
C MET A 35 13.63 4.48 3.09
N LEU A 36 14.40 5.12 2.20
CA LEU A 36 14.62 4.65 0.84
C LEU A 36 15.45 3.37 0.79
N ASN A 37 16.50 3.27 1.60
CA ASN A 37 17.32 2.06 1.71
C ASN A 37 16.49 0.87 2.22
N ARG A 38 15.56 1.12 3.15
CA ARG A 38 14.59 0.10 3.59
C ARG A 38 13.61 -0.29 2.50
N CYS A 39 13.03 0.67 1.79
CA CYS A 39 12.22 0.41 0.61
C CYS A 39 12.95 -0.48 -0.41
N GLN A 40 14.23 -0.22 -0.66
CA GLN A 40 15.06 -1.02 -1.55
C GLN A 40 15.25 -2.46 -1.05
N SER A 41 15.49 -2.67 0.25
CA SER A 41 15.71 -4.01 0.82
C SER A 41 14.46 -4.91 0.74
N ILE A 42 13.27 -4.31 0.75
CA ILE A 42 11.99 -5.02 0.57
C ILE A 42 11.44 -4.97 -0.86
N ASN A 43 12.18 -4.36 -1.80
CA ASN A 43 11.76 -4.12 -3.18
C ASN A 43 10.36 -3.47 -3.29
N TRP A 44 10.08 -2.49 -2.42
CA TRP A 44 8.80 -1.79 -2.40
C TRP A 44 9.01 -0.28 -2.47
N PHE A 45 8.47 0.34 -3.52
CA PHE A 45 8.48 1.79 -3.70
C PHE A 45 7.03 2.31 -3.89
N PRO A 46 6.53 3.18 -3.00
CA PRO A 46 5.18 3.73 -3.09
C PRO A 46 4.90 4.58 -4.34
N THR A 47 5.95 5.06 -4.98
CA THR A 47 5.91 5.92 -6.18
C THR A 47 6.97 5.48 -7.14
N GLN A 48 6.72 5.71 -8.42
CA GLN A 48 7.74 5.63 -9.44
C GLN A 48 8.74 6.76 -9.21
N ILE A 49 9.78 6.45 -8.44
CA ILE A 49 10.96 7.29 -8.31
C ILE A 49 12.05 6.69 -9.19
N MET A 50 12.79 7.54 -9.90
CA MET A 50 14.00 7.10 -10.57
C MET A 50 15.12 6.94 -9.52
N PHE A 51 14.99 5.93 -8.65
CA PHE A 51 15.86 5.68 -7.50
C PHE A 51 17.36 5.74 -7.87
N ASN A 52 17.71 5.14 -9.02
CA ASN A 52 19.07 5.09 -9.54
C ASN A 52 19.70 6.47 -9.77
N GLN A 53 18.91 7.52 -10.01
CA GLN A 53 19.43 8.88 -10.20
C GLN A 53 19.94 9.52 -8.90
N PHE A 54 19.57 8.95 -7.76
CA PHE A 54 19.97 9.44 -6.44
C PHE A 54 21.14 8.66 -5.85
N ILE A 55 21.57 7.55 -6.48
CA ILE A 55 22.72 6.77 -6.04
C ILE A 55 23.99 7.62 -6.23
N HIS A 56 24.78 7.72 -5.17
CA HIS A 56 26.02 8.47 -5.14
C HIS A 56 26.98 7.80 -4.16
N GLU A 57 28.29 7.89 -4.42
CA GLU A 57 29.32 7.24 -3.60
C GLU A 57 29.24 7.64 -2.12
N LYS A 58 28.89 8.90 -1.86
CA LYS A 58 28.70 9.46 -0.51
C LYS A 58 27.29 9.29 0.07
N GLY A 59 26.43 8.51 -0.57
CA GLY A 59 25.05 8.28 -0.14
C GLY A 59 24.02 9.20 -0.80
N ILE A 60 22.75 8.79 -0.65
CA ILE A 60 21.58 9.44 -1.25
C ILE A 60 21.33 10.80 -0.61
N ALA A 61 21.45 10.91 0.72
CA ALA A 61 21.22 12.19 1.40
C ALA A 61 22.20 13.27 0.91
N PHE A 62 23.48 12.89 0.71
CA PHE A 62 24.48 13.80 0.18
C PHE A 62 24.09 14.32 -1.20
N LYS A 63 23.65 13.43 -2.11
CA LYS A 63 23.23 13.82 -3.45
C LYS A 63 21.98 14.71 -3.43
N LEU A 64 20.98 14.38 -2.61
CA LEU A 64 19.76 15.17 -2.47
C LEU A 64 20.05 16.56 -1.89
N GLN A 65 20.96 16.65 -0.92
CA GLN A 65 21.39 17.91 -0.33
C GLN A 65 22.17 18.76 -1.34
N LEU A 66 23.12 18.16 -2.07
CA LEU A 66 23.89 18.84 -3.13
C LEU A 66 22.99 19.43 -4.21
N MET A 67 21.88 18.75 -4.52
CA MET A 67 20.93 19.15 -5.56
C MET A 67 19.77 20.00 -5.03
N GLU A 68 19.80 20.36 -3.73
CA GLU A 68 18.73 21.04 -3.00
C GLU A 68 17.35 20.46 -3.36
N ALA A 69 17.25 19.13 -3.27
CA ALA A 69 16.09 18.41 -3.76
C ALA A 69 14.82 18.84 -3.03
N LYS A 70 13.75 19.04 -3.80
CA LYS A 70 12.42 19.45 -3.31
C LYS A 70 11.43 18.32 -3.48
N TRP A 71 10.40 18.27 -2.63
CA TRP A 71 9.33 17.28 -2.71
C TRP A 71 7.99 17.83 -2.31
N TYR A 72 6.92 17.22 -2.82
CA TYR A 72 5.58 17.45 -2.31
C TYR A 72 5.39 16.72 -0.97
N LYS A 73 4.66 17.35 -0.04
CA LYS A 73 4.38 16.79 1.29
C LYS A 73 3.66 15.44 1.17
N THR A 74 2.65 15.35 0.30
CA THR A 74 1.94 14.09 0.05
C THR A 74 2.87 12.99 -0.44
N CYS A 75 3.82 13.32 -1.31
CA CYS A 75 4.77 12.33 -1.77
C CYS A 75 5.71 11.85 -0.65
N ARG A 76 6.27 12.78 0.14
CA ARG A 76 7.08 12.40 1.30
C ARG A 76 6.31 11.51 2.28
N ASN A 77 5.03 11.80 2.51
CA ASN A 77 4.14 11.03 3.37
C ASN A 77 3.83 9.61 2.85
N LYS A 78 4.25 9.26 1.63
CA LYS A 78 4.20 7.87 1.17
C LYS A 78 5.30 7.01 1.80
N TYR A 79 6.42 7.63 2.21
CA TYR A 79 7.61 6.98 2.78
C TYR A 79 7.67 7.11 4.32
N THR A 80 6.58 6.82 5.02
CA THR A 80 6.53 6.86 6.49
C THR A 80 6.97 5.53 7.10
N GLU A 81 7.58 5.59 8.28
CA GLU A 81 7.99 4.43 9.10
C GLU A 81 6.93 3.32 9.12
N MET A 82 5.71 3.64 9.59
CA MET A 82 4.61 2.68 9.72
C MET A 82 4.24 1.99 8.40
N LYS A 83 4.36 2.69 7.27
CA LYS A 83 4.06 2.10 5.96
C LYS A 83 5.15 1.12 5.54
N ILE A 84 6.42 1.45 5.80
CA ILE A 84 7.55 0.58 5.49
C ILE A 84 7.52 -0.66 6.39
N GLU A 85 7.36 -0.48 7.70
CA GLU A 85 7.24 -1.60 8.66
C GLU A 85 6.12 -2.57 8.30
N ARG A 86 4.98 -2.06 7.83
CA ARG A 86 3.88 -2.91 7.36
C ARG A 86 4.30 -3.82 6.21
N HIS A 87 5.06 -3.30 5.25
CA HIS A 87 5.53 -4.10 4.12
C HIS A 87 6.69 -5.03 4.50
N GLU A 88 7.58 -4.61 5.40
CA GLU A 88 8.60 -5.48 6.01
C GLU A 88 7.94 -6.68 6.73
N ASN A 89 6.85 -6.43 7.47
CA ASN A 89 6.10 -7.49 8.14
C ASN A 89 5.44 -8.45 7.14
N ILE A 90 4.86 -7.94 6.05
CA ILE A 90 4.28 -8.77 4.99
C ILE A 90 5.37 -9.64 4.35
N LYS A 91 6.52 -9.07 3.98
CA LYS A 91 7.64 -9.81 3.41
C LYS A 91 8.13 -10.92 4.36
N ARG A 92 8.33 -10.61 5.64
CA ARG A 92 8.71 -11.61 6.66
C ARG A 92 7.68 -12.73 6.82
N LYS A 93 6.39 -12.42 6.76
CA LYS A 93 5.31 -13.43 6.82
C LYS A 93 5.35 -14.36 5.62
N ILE A 94 5.54 -13.82 4.42
CA ILE A 94 5.67 -14.60 3.18
C ILE A 94 6.92 -15.51 3.26
N GLU A 95 8.07 -14.98 3.68
CA GLU A 95 9.32 -15.72 3.77
C GLU A 95 9.30 -16.81 4.85
N SER A 96 8.58 -16.58 5.96
CA SER A 96 8.50 -17.55 7.07
C SER A 96 7.48 -18.67 6.84
N GLY A 97 6.67 -18.61 5.78
CA GLY A 97 5.62 -19.61 5.51
C GLY A 97 4.57 -19.72 6.62
N ARG A 98 4.55 -18.79 7.59
CA ARG A 98 3.61 -18.78 8.71
C ARG A 98 2.39 -17.95 8.31
N GLU A 99 1.34 -18.62 7.85
CA GLU A 99 -0.02 -18.08 7.88
C GLU A 99 -0.51 -18.02 9.34
N GLU A 100 0.05 -17.13 10.15
CA GLU A 100 -0.54 -16.82 11.46
C GLU A 100 -1.66 -15.79 11.26
N THR A 101 -2.88 -16.31 11.31
CA THR A 101 -4.16 -15.61 11.51
C THR A 101 -4.20 -14.96 12.90
N SER A 102 -3.39 -13.93 13.12
CA SER A 102 -3.51 -13.09 14.32
C SER A 102 -3.58 -11.63 13.92
N GLY A 103 -4.74 -11.25 13.37
CA GLY A 103 -5.15 -9.86 13.31
C GLY A 103 -5.58 -9.43 14.71
N LYS A 104 -4.81 -8.57 15.37
CA LYS A 104 -5.28 -7.86 16.55
C LYS A 104 -6.52 -7.04 16.17
N ILE A 105 -7.66 -7.46 16.69
CA ILE A 105 -8.97 -6.84 16.55
C ILE A 105 -8.92 -5.46 17.22
N THR A 106 -8.87 -4.40 16.42
CA THR A 106 -9.21 -3.05 16.87
C THR A 106 -10.69 -2.79 16.62
N ARG A 107 -11.34 -1.98 17.46
CA ARG A 107 -12.80 -1.73 17.53
C ARG A 107 -13.53 -1.35 16.21
N GLN A 108 -12.81 -1.20 15.10
CA GLN A 108 -13.35 -1.06 13.74
C GLN A 108 -13.52 -2.38 12.98
N SER A 109 -13.08 -3.52 13.52
CA SER A 109 -13.24 -4.85 12.91
C SER A 109 -14.60 -5.49 13.24
N ILE A 110 -15.68 -4.72 13.15
CA ILE A 110 -17.04 -5.28 13.09
C ILE A 110 -17.29 -5.54 11.61
N GLY A 111 -16.98 -6.77 11.17
CA GLY A 111 -17.20 -7.20 9.80
C GLY A 111 -16.40 -8.44 9.40
N CYS A 112 -15.30 -8.74 10.10
CA CYS A 112 -14.54 -9.97 9.86
C CYS A 112 -14.92 -11.03 10.89
N SER A 113 -16.15 -11.53 10.78
CA SER A 113 -16.47 -12.82 11.36
C SER A 113 -15.86 -13.87 10.45
N THR A 114 -14.76 -14.47 10.92
CA THR A 114 -14.27 -15.77 10.46
C THR A 114 -15.35 -16.82 10.72
N LEU A 115 -16.39 -16.81 9.91
CA LEU A 115 -17.11 -18.02 9.58
C LEU A 115 -16.30 -18.64 8.45
N THR A 116 -15.94 -19.90 8.62
CA THR A 116 -15.40 -20.77 7.58
C THR A 116 -16.31 -20.69 6.36
N MET A 117 -16.01 -19.74 5.45
CA MET A 117 -16.73 -19.60 4.21
C MET A 117 -16.22 -20.69 3.26
N PRO A 118 -17.11 -21.37 2.52
CA PRO A 118 -16.70 -22.35 1.53
C PRO A 118 -15.73 -21.68 0.54
N HIS A 119 -14.61 -22.35 0.27
CA HIS A 119 -13.57 -21.92 -0.69
C HIS A 119 -14.02 -21.98 -2.16
N ASP A 120 -15.33 -22.01 -2.40
CA ASP A 120 -15.92 -22.15 -3.72
C ASP A 120 -16.07 -20.77 -4.36
N CYS A 121 -15.65 -20.63 -5.61
CA CYS A 121 -15.78 -19.42 -6.37
C CYS A 121 -17.24 -18.97 -6.42
N PHE A 122 -17.50 -17.70 -6.11
CA PHE A 122 -18.85 -17.15 -6.16
C PHE A 122 -19.50 -17.29 -7.55
N PHE A 123 -18.71 -17.20 -8.62
CA PHE A 123 -19.19 -17.20 -10.00
C PHE A 123 -19.43 -18.61 -10.54
N CYS A 124 -18.51 -19.55 -10.34
CA CYS A 124 -18.59 -20.89 -10.92
C CYS A 124 -18.85 -22.01 -9.89
N GLY A 125 -18.72 -21.74 -8.58
CA GLY A 125 -18.87 -22.75 -7.54
C GLY A 125 -17.69 -23.72 -7.41
N GLU A 126 -16.59 -23.49 -8.13
CA GLU A 126 -15.39 -24.33 -8.09
C GLU A 126 -14.32 -23.75 -7.15
N SER A 127 -13.56 -24.63 -6.50
CA SER A 127 -12.52 -24.25 -5.54
C SER A 127 -11.12 -24.12 -6.15
N SER A 128 -10.95 -24.40 -7.45
CA SER A 128 -9.65 -24.38 -8.15
C SER A 128 -9.63 -23.39 -9.32
N GLY A 129 -8.65 -22.49 -9.34
CA GLY A 129 -8.50 -21.49 -10.40
C GLY A 129 -7.69 -20.27 -9.97
N GLU A 130 -6.84 -19.75 -10.86
CA GLU A 130 -5.93 -18.62 -10.59
C GLU A 130 -6.68 -17.28 -10.37
N LEU A 131 -7.89 -17.17 -10.92
CA LEU A 131 -8.75 -15.96 -10.85
C LEU A 131 -9.74 -15.97 -9.67
N HIS A 132 -9.69 -16.95 -8.77
CA HIS A 132 -10.64 -17.08 -7.66
C HIS A 132 -10.29 -16.23 -6.42
N LYS A 133 -9.15 -15.53 -6.43
CA LYS A 133 -8.67 -14.71 -5.30
C LYS A 133 -8.79 -13.20 -5.59
N VAL A 134 -9.95 -12.74 -6.03
CA VAL A 134 -10.20 -11.31 -6.28
C VAL A 134 -11.23 -10.79 -5.29
N ALA A 135 -10.82 -9.86 -4.42
CA ALA A 135 -11.74 -9.17 -3.52
C ALA A 135 -12.68 -8.27 -4.33
N THR A 136 -13.98 -8.46 -4.17
CA THR A 136 -15.03 -7.80 -4.98
C THR A 136 -15.64 -6.61 -4.24
N PHE A 137 -14.81 -5.85 -3.52
CA PHE A 137 -15.29 -4.67 -2.79
C PHE A 137 -15.86 -3.63 -3.79
N GLY A 138 -17.17 -3.42 -3.75
CA GLY A 138 -17.88 -2.46 -4.61
C GLY A 138 -18.51 -3.01 -5.89
N ILE A 139 -18.50 -4.33 -6.13
CA ILE A 139 -19.12 -4.94 -7.32
C ILE A 139 -20.55 -5.47 -7.03
N ASP A 140 -20.96 -5.60 -5.75
CA ASP A 140 -22.26 -6.17 -5.34
C ASP A 140 -23.46 -5.57 -6.09
N SER A 141 -23.53 -4.24 -6.20
CA SER A 141 -24.62 -3.53 -6.87
C SER A 141 -24.75 -3.92 -8.35
N ASN A 142 -23.61 -4.08 -9.02
CA ASN A 142 -23.56 -4.50 -10.42
C ASN A 142 -23.91 -5.98 -10.56
N VAL A 143 -23.35 -6.87 -9.71
CA VAL A 143 -23.67 -8.31 -9.75
C VAL A 143 -25.15 -8.54 -9.49
N ARG A 144 -25.74 -7.83 -8.53
CA ARG A 144 -27.16 -7.91 -8.19
C ARG A 144 -28.04 -7.43 -9.34
N LYS A 145 -27.69 -6.31 -9.98
CA LYS A 145 -28.40 -5.79 -11.15
C LYS A 145 -28.44 -6.83 -12.28
N TYR A 146 -27.29 -7.39 -12.63
CA TYR A 146 -27.23 -8.37 -13.72
C TYR A 146 -27.91 -9.70 -13.34
N ALA A 147 -27.76 -10.17 -12.10
CA ALA A 147 -28.43 -11.39 -11.64
C ALA A 147 -29.97 -11.28 -11.68
N LEU A 148 -30.52 -10.08 -11.43
CA LEU A 148 -31.95 -9.80 -11.63
C LEU A 148 -32.35 -9.83 -13.10
N GLU A 149 -31.52 -9.24 -13.98
CA GLU A 149 -31.77 -9.18 -15.43
C GLU A 149 -31.80 -10.58 -16.05
N VAL A 150 -30.84 -11.44 -15.69
CA VAL A 150 -30.78 -12.82 -16.19
C VAL A 150 -31.62 -13.82 -15.39
N LYS A 151 -32.33 -13.35 -14.36
CA LYS A 151 -33.14 -14.17 -13.43
C LYS A 151 -32.36 -15.34 -12.79
N ASP A 152 -31.10 -15.09 -12.43
CA ASP A 152 -30.24 -16.07 -11.77
C ASP A 152 -30.57 -16.15 -10.27
N THR A 153 -31.55 -17.00 -9.94
CA THR A 153 -32.05 -17.19 -8.58
C THR A 153 -31.01 -17.75 -7.63
N VAL A 154 -30.09 -18.58 -8.12
CA VAL A 154 -29.00 -19.16 -7.34
C VAL A 154 -28.04 -18.06 -6.89
N ARG A 155 -27.70 -17.17 -7.80
CA ARG A 155 -26.81 -16.04 -7.51
C ARG A 155 -27.46 -14.99 -6.64
N LEU A 156 -28.75 -14.70 -6.84
CA LEU A 156 -29.52 -13.81 -5.97
C LEU A 156 -29.63 -14.35 -4.53
N ALA A 157 -29.78 -15.66 -4.35
CA ALA A 157 -29.75 -16.29 -3.03
C ALA A 157 -28.39 -16.12 -2.35
N LYS A 158 -27.28 -16.33 -3.09
CA LYS A 158 -25.92 -16.10 -2.58
C LYS A 158 -25.68 -14.63 -2.19
N LEU A 159 -26.17 -13.67 -2.99
CA LEU A 159 -26.10 -12.22 -2.70
C LEU A 159 -26.96 -11.78 -1.52
N SER A 160 -27.92 -12.61 -1.08
CA SER A 160 -28.78 -12.32 0.08
C SER A 160 -28.12 -12.74 1.40
N ALA A 161 -27.06 -13.55 1.34
CA ALA A 161 -26.36 -14.07 2.51
C ALA A 161 -25.33 -13.09 3.13
N GLY A 162 -25.11 -11.92 2.54
CA GLY A 162 -24.22 -10.87 3.06
C GLY A 162 -23.20 -10.38 2.04
N ASP A 163 -22.51 -9.28 2.37
CA ASP A 163 -21.53 -8.62 1.50
C ASP A 163 -20.35 -9.55 1.16
N MET A 164 -19.94 -9.53 -0.12
CA MET A 164 -18.85 -10.35 -0.67
C MET A 164 -17.47 -9.84 -0.20
N ILE A 165 -17.14 -10.10 1.07
CA ILE A 165 -15.80 -9.85 1.60
C ILE A 165 -15.07 -11.20 1.66
N SER A 166 -14.17 -11.43 0.70
CA SER A 166 -13.16 -12.50 0.77
C SER A 166 -12.00 -12.11 1.68
#